data_AF-A0A1P8YKU2-F1
#
_entry.id   AF-A0A1P8YKU2-F1
#
_cell.length_a   1.000
_cell.length_b   1.000
_cell.length_c   1.000
_cell.angle_alpha   90.00
_cell.angle_beta   90.00
_cell.angle_gamma   90.00
#
_symmetry.space_group_name_H-M   'P 1'
#
loop_
_entity.id
_entity.type
_entity.pdbx_description
1 polymer ?
#
loop_
_entity_poly.entity_id
_entity_poly.type
_entity_poly.pdbx_seq_one_letter_code
_entity_poly.pdbx_strand_id
1 'polypeptide(L)' 'MMGDNRNNSADSRYHVGDEYNGSVPVDNVIGKAVAIVLPPSRWGLIDSPDIQGQ' A
#
# COMPACT_ATOMS: atom_id res chain seq x y z
N MET A 1 -5.83 0.90 -3.50
CA MET A 1 -4.71 1.25 -2.61
C MET A 1 -4.41 2.73 -2.70
N MET A 2 -3.91 3.35 -1.63
CA MET A 2 -3.46 4.75 -1.62
C MET A 2 -2.01 4.80 -1.13
N GLY A 3 -1.18 5.63 -1.75
CA GLY A 3 0.20 5.83 -1.32
C GLY A 3 0.29 6.88 -0.20
N ASP A 4 1.29 6.75 0.67
CA ASP A 4 1.50 7.70 1.76
C ASP A 4 1.97 9.08 1.26
N ASN A 5 2.73 9.12 0.16
CA ASN A 5 3.08 10.37 -0.53
C ASN A 5 1.94 10.82 -1.46
N ARG A 6 0.85 11.29 -0.85
CA ARG A 6 -0.46 11.50 -1.50
C ARG A 6 -0.45 12.36 -2.77
N ASN A 7 0.41 13.37 -2.83
CA ASN A 7 0.49 14.30 -3.97
C ASN A 7 1.34 13.78 -5.13
N ASN A 8 2.15 12.74 -4.90
CA ASN A 8 3.06 12.19 -5.89
C ASN A 8 2.93 10.66 -5.95
N SER A 9 1.68 10.20 -6.00
CA SER A 9 1.32 8.79 -6.03
C SER A 9 0.24 8.59 -7.08
N ALA A 10 0.57 7.86 -8.15
CA ALA A 10 -0.40 7.40 -9.14
C ALA A 10 -1.13 6.15 -8.61
N ASP A 11 -1.82 6.31 -7.48
CA ASP A 11 -2.53 5.23 -6.82
C ASP A 11 -3.93 5.00 -7.43
N SER A 12 -4.77 4.20 -6.78
CA SER A 12 -6.12 3.87 -7.26
C SER A 12 -6.96 5.10 -7.63
N ARG A 13 -6.76 6.25 -6.97
CA ARG A 13 -7.50 7.48 -7.29
C ARG A 13 -7.18 8.01 -8.68
N TYR A 14 -5.97 7.78 -9.16
CA TYR A 14 -5.56 8.17 -10.51
C TYR A 14 -6.20 7.27 -11.58
N HIS A 15 -6.54 6.03 -11.23
CA HIS A 15 -7.00 5.00 -12.15
C HIS A 15 -8.52 4.75 -12.10
N VAL A 16 -9.32 5.63 -11.50
CA VAL A 16 -10.79 5.45 -11.37
C VAL A 16 -11.51 5.30 -12.73
N GLY A 17 -10.91 5.80 -13.82
CA GLY A 17 -11.43 5.63 -15.18
C GLY A 17 -11.08 4.30 -15.86
N ASP A 18 -10.34 3.40 -15.20
CA ASP A 18 -10.02 2.08 -15.74
C ASP A 18 -11.19 1.09 -15.57
N GLU A 19 -11.06 -0.10 -16.18
CA GLU A 19 -12.06 -1.17 -16.14
C GLU A 19 -12.42 -1.61 -14.70
N TYR A 20 -11.49 -1.45 -13.76
CA TYR A 20 -11.63 -1.89 -12.38
C TYR A 20 -11.93 -0.73 -11.41
N ASN A 21 -12.25 0.46 -11.94
CA ASN A 21 -12.51 1.68 -11.17
C ASN A 21 -11.39 1.99 -10.16
N GLY A 22 -10.15 1.69 -10.52
CA GLY A 22 -8.96 1.84 -9.68
C GLY A 22 -8.82 0.79 -8.57
N SER A 23 -9.68 -0.24 -8.50
CA SER A 23 -9.52 -1.34 -7.55
C SER A 23 -8.43 -2.31 -8.00
N VAL A 24 -7.79 -2.99 -7.04
CA VAL A 24 -6.76 -4.00 -7.30
C VAL A 24 -7.33 -5.37 -6.96
N PRO A 25 -7.38 -6.33 -7.90
CA PRO A 25 -7.82 -7.70 -7.63
C PRO A 25 -6.99 -8.35 -6.52
N VAL A 26 -7.62 -9.18 -5.69
CA VAL A 26 -6.96 -9.87 -4.57
C VAL A 26 -5.85 -10.81 -5.06
N ASP A 27 -6.04 -11.44 -6.21
CA ASP A 27 -5.05 -12.34 -6.82
C ASP A 27 -3.74 -11.62 -7.20
N ASN A 28 -3.78 -10.29 -7.35
CA ASN A 28 -2.59 -9.47 -7.61
C ASN A 28 -1.86 -9.04 -6.33
N VAL A 29 -2.36 -9.40 -5.15
CA VAL A 29 -1.72 -9.09 -3.86
C VAL A 29 -0.70 -10.16 -3.50
N ILE A 30 0.59 -9.81 -3.51
CA ILE A 30 1.68 -10.74 -3.19
C ILE A 30 1.85 -10.92 -1.68
N GLY A 31 1.66 -9.85 -0.90
CA GLY A 31 1.86 -9.89 0.55
C GLY A 31 1.93 -8.51 1.20
N LYS A 32 2.35 -8.49 2.46
CA LYS A 32 2.37 -7.32 3.33
C LYS A 32 3.80 -6.96 3.72
N ALA A 33 4.12 -5.67 3.71
CA ALA A 33 5.41 -5.18 4.19
C ALA A 33 5.47 -5.28 5.73
N VAL A 34 6.52 -5.93 6.26
CA VAL A 34 6.68 -6.18 7.70
C VAL A 34 7.97 -5.65 8.30
N ALA A 35 8.98 -5.36 7.47
CA ALA A 35 10.28 -4.90 7.93
C ALA A 35 10.93 -3.94 6.95
N ILE A 36 11.69 -2.99 7.48
CA ILE A 36 12.58 -2.11 6.74
C ILE A 36 13.98 -2.70 6.88
N VAL A 37 14.52 -3.25 5.79
CA VAL A 37 15.84 -3.89 5.79
C VAL A 37 16.94 -2.96 5.29
N LEU A 38 16.62 -1.80 4.71
CA LEU A 38 17.61 -0.83 4.22
C LEU A 38 17.08 0.62 4.25
N PRO A 39 17.97 1.63 4.38
CA PRO A 39 19.38 1.49 4.81
C PRO A 39 19.47 1.01 6.27
N PRO A 40 20.63 0.51 6.75
CA PRO A 40 20.74 -0.03 8.11
C PRO A 40 20.33 0.93 9.23
N SER A 41 20.49 2.23 9.01
CA SER A 41 20.04 3.28 9.94
C SER A 41 18.51 3.32 10.16
N ARG A 42 17.73 2.63 9.33
CA ARG A 42 16.27 2.54 9.44
C ARG A 42 15.76 1.11 9.70
N TRP A 43 16.62 0.20 10.14
CA TRP A 43 16.17 -1.14 10.50
C TRP A 43 15.05 -1.10 11.55
N GLY A 44 13.98 -1.82 11.25
CA GLY A 44 12.81 -1.85 12.10
C GLY A 44 11.67 -2.67 11.50
N LEU A 45 10.64 -2.92 12.30
CA LEU A 45 9.41 -3.56 11.86
C LEU A 45 8.37 -2.50 11.47
N ILE A 46 7.47 -2.87 10.56
CA ILE A 46 6.34 -2.05 10.14
C ILE A 46 5.15 -2.49 10.98
N ASP A 47 4.63 -1.57 11.80
CA ASP A 47 3.42 -1.82 12.56
C ASP A 47 2.25 -2.04 11.61
N SER A 48 1.34 -2.92 12.01
CA SER A 48 0.11 -3.09 11.27
C SER A 48 -1.08 -3.23 12.20
N PRO A 49 -1.77 -2.12 12.43
CA PRO A 49 -3.05 -2.16 13.12
C PRO A 49 -4.08 -2.90 12.27
N ASP A 50 -5.02 -3.56 12.95
CA ASP A 50 -6.24 -4.05 12.31
C ASP A 50 -7.15 -2.85 12.01
N ILE A 51 -7.30 -2.56 10.72
CA ILE A 51 -8.13 -1.47 10.20
C ILE A 51 -9.55 -1.91 9.87
N GLN A 52 -9.88 -3.19 10.03
CA GLN A 52 -11.21 -3.74 9.80
C GLN A 52 -11.95 -4.10 11.12
N GLY A 53 -11.29 -3.92 12.26
CA GLY A 53 -11.78 -4.24 13.61
C GLY A 53 -11.92 -3.05 14.56
N GLN A 54 -12.19 -1.84 14.07
CA GLN A 54 -12.65 -0.68 14.85
C GLN A 54 -13.95 -0.10 14.29
#